data_AF-A0A8C3SXJ0-F1
#
_entry.id   AF-A0A8C3SXJ0-F1
#
_cell.length_a   1.000
_cell.length_b   1.000
_cell.length_c   1.000
_cell.angle_alpha   90.00
_cell.angle_beta   90.00
_cell.angle_gamma   90.00
#
_symmetry.space_group_name_H-M   'P 1'
#
loop_
_entity.id
_entity.type
_entity.pdbx_description
1 polymer ?
#
loop_
_entity_poly.entity_id
_entity_poly.type
_entity_poly.pdbx_seq_one_letter_code
_entity_poly.pdbx_strand_id
1 'polypeptide(L)' 'MVSNSGLSAPFSAASFSCYTCTDEPSNWNCLKPIKCADTDKYCLTTYASGGIGLGEYMQYLSKVCLRL' A
#
# COMPACT_ATOMS: atom_id res chain seq x y z
N MET A 1 -15.91 36.79 24.81
CA MET A 1 -14.44 36.65 24.69
C MET A 1 -14.19 35.30 24.05
N VAL A 2 -13.87 35.26 22.76
CA VAL A 2 -13.57 33.99 22.07
C VAL A 2 -12.10 33.69 22.34
N SER A 3 -11.81 32.75 23.23
CA SER A 3 -10.44 32.34 23.52
C SER A 3 -9.91 31.50 22.36
N ASN A 4 -9.07 32.12 21.55
CA ASN A 4 -8.25 31.49 20.54
C ASN A 4 -7.23 30.55 21.22
N SER A 5 -7.53 29.25 21.22
CA SER A 5 -6.59 28.21 21.66
C SER A 5 -6.09 27.49 20.42
N GLY A 6 -5.16 28.12 19.72
CA GLY A 6 -4.38 27.49 18.65
C GLY A 6 -3.48 26.40 19.24
N LEU A 7 -4.04 25.24 19.51
CA LEU A 7 -3.28 24.00 19.60
C LEU A 7 -3.32 23.39 18.19
N SER A 8 -2.29 23.65 17.40
CA SER A 8 -1.99 22.79 16.25
C SER A 8 -1.68 21.41 16.81
N ALA A 9 -2.71 20.57 16.96
CA ALA A 9 -2.51 19.14 17.02
C ALA A 9 -1.58 18.82 15.84
N PRO A 10 -0.46 18.10 16.03
CA PRO A 10 0.24 17.55 14.87
C PRO A 10 -0.86 16.82 14.11
N PHE A 11 -1.06 17.16 12.84
CA PHE A 11 -2.03 16.45 12.01
C PHE A 11 -1.61 14.97 12.10
N SER A 12 -2.34 14.17 12.91
CA SER A 12 -2.20 12.73 12.83
C SER A 12 -2.57 12.42 11.39
N ALA A 13 -1.58 12.02 10.60
CA ALA A 13 -1.85 11.52 9.27
C ALA A 13 -2.98 10.51 9.44
N ALA A 14 -4.11 10.74 8.76
CA ALA A 14 -5.22 9.80 8.79
C ALA A 14 -4.61 8.42 8.52
N SER A 15 -4.84 7.44 9.40
CA SER A 15 -4.14 6.17 9.33
C SER A 15 -4.42 5.53 7.98
N PHE A 16 -3.46 5.63 7.07
CA PHE A 16 -3.60 5.17 5.71
C PHE A 16 -3.24 3.69 5.68
N SER A 17 -4.16 2.86 5.20
CA SER A 17 -3.96 1.42 5.16
C SER A 17 -3.90 0.93 3.72
N CYS A 18 -2.99 0.00 3.44
CA CYS A 18 -2.82 -0.62 2.14
C CYS A 18 -2.86 -2.13 2.27
N TYR A 19 -3.25 -2.81 1.19
CA TYR A 19 -2.91 -4.21 1.00
C TYR A 19 -1.41 -4.36 0.80
N THR A 20 -0.80 -5.37 1.40
CA THR A 20 0.64 -5.62 1.26
C THR A 20 0.95 -7.08 1.01
N CYS A 21 1.85 -7.32 0.06
CA CYS A 21 2.39 -8.63 -0.28
C CYS A 21 3.64 -8.46 -1.15
N THR A 22 4.44 -9.51 -1.25
CA THR A 22 5.67 -9.51 -2.04
C THR A 22 5.67 -10.74 -2.94
N ASP A 23 5.78 -10.51 -4.25
CA ASP A 23 5.96 -11.52 -5.29
C ASP A 23 4.96 -12.69 -5.22
N GLU A 24 3.70 -12.36 -4.93
CA GLU A 24 2.62 -13.35 -4.83
C GLU A 24 2.06 -13.69 -6.23
N PRO A 25 1.79 -14.97 -6.53
CA PRO A 25 1.24 -15.39 -7.81
C PRO A 25 -0.27 -15.09 -7.97
N SER A 26 -0.92 -14.62 -6.91
CA SER A 26 -2.36 -14.39 -6.87
C SER A 26 -2.72 -13.20 -5.98
N ASN A 27 -3.61 -12.33 -6.46
CA ASN A 27 -4.12 -11.21 -5.69
C ASN A 27 -4.84 -11.64 -4.41
N TRP A 28 -5.40 -12.86 -4.36
CA TRP A 28 -6.07 -13.39 -3.17
C TRP A 28 -5.12 -13.46 -1.96
N ASN A 29 -3.83 -13.73 -2.19
CA ASN A 29 -2.81 -13.79 -1.14
C ASN A 29 -2.44 -12.39 -0.62
N CYS A 30 -2.87 -11.33 -1.31
CA CYS A 30 -2.59 -9.94 -0.99
C CYS A 30 -3.75 -9.20 -0.32
N LEU A 31 -4.87 -9.86 0.01
CA LEU A 31 -6.06 -9.19 0.55
C LEU A 31 -5.99 -8.88 2.05
N LYS A 32 -4.81 -8.94 2.66
CA LYS A 32 -4.60 -8.54 4.05
C LYS A 32 -4.14 -7.08 4.11
N PRO A 33 -4.96 -6.15 4.64
CA PRO A 33 -4.54 -4.77 4.80
C PRO A 33 -3.62 -4.63 6.03
N ILE A 34 -2.67 -3.68 5.95
CA ILE A 34 -1.89 -3.20 7.07
C ILE A 34 -2.02 -1.69 7.18
N LYS A 35 -1.78 -1.15 8.37
CA LYS A 35 -1.57 0.29 8.56
C LYS A 35 -0.18 0.67 8.05
N CYS A 36 -0.08 1.61 7.13
CA CYS A 36 1.18 2.17 6.64
C CYS A 36 1.79 3.14 7.66
N ALA A 37 3.06 3.51 7.49
CA ALA A 37 3.68 4.53 8.32
C ALA A 37 2.96 5.87 8.10
N ASP A 38 2.89 6.72 9.13
CA ASP A 38 2.24 8.05 9.05
C ASP A 38 2.88 8.97 7.99
N THR A 39 4.05 8.58 7.51
CA THR A 39 4.80 9.31 6.49
C THR A 39 4.60 8.78 5.07
N ASP A 40 4.05 7.58 4.92
CA ASP A 40 3.67 7.04 3.62
C ASP A 40 2.43 7.76 3.11
N LYS A 41 2.33 7.91 1.79
CA LYS A 41 1.24 8.66 1.15
C LYS A 41 0.55 7.90 0.02
N TYR A 42 1.08 6.74 -0.37
CA TYR A 42 0.63 5.99 -1.53
C TYR A 42 0.63 4.48 -1.27
N CYS A 43 -0.34 3.78 -1.86
CA CYS A 43 -0.28 2.33 -2.04
C CYS A 43 0.24 2.06 -3.45
N LEU A 44 1.42 1.48 -3.58
CA LEU A 44 1.94 1.04 -4.87
C LEU A 44 1.60 -0.42 -5.08
N THR A 45 1.10 -0.75 -6.27
CA THR A 45 0.93 -2.13 -6.74
C THR A 45 1.80 -2.33 -7.97
N THR A 46 2.71 -3.29 -7.90
CA THR A 46 3.52 -3.74 -9.03
C THR A 46 2.99 -5.10 -9.46
N TYR A 47 2.51 -5.17 -10.69
CA TYR A 47 2.14 -6.42 -11.35
C TYR A 47 3.08 -6.65 -12.49
N ALA A 48 3.59 -7.86 -12.61
CA ALA A 48 4.26 -8.25 -13.82
C ALA A 48 4.02 -9.72 -14.13
N SER A 49 4.14 -10.00 -15.42
CA SER A 49 3.87 -11.31 -15.97
C SER A 49 4.80 -11.62 -17.13
N GLY A 50 5.02 -12.91 -17.34
CA GLY A 50 5.87 -13.44 -18.39
C GLY A 50 5.32 -14.76 -18.90
N GLY A 51 5.50 -15.03 -20.18
CA GLY A 51 5.14 -16.31 -20.79
C GLY A 51 6.38 -17.07 -21.24
N ILE A 52 6.43 -18.37 -20.93
CA ILE A 52 7.46 -19.30 -21.42
C ILE A 52 6.77 -20.35 -22.31
N GLY A 53 6.53 -20.01 -23.57
CA GLY A 53 6.01 -20.95 -24.57
C GLY A 53 4.55 -21.42 -24.33
N LEU A 54 4.21 -22.59 -24.89
CA LEU A 54 2.85 -23.10 -25.00
C LEU A 54 2.26 -23.51 -23.62
N GLY A 55 1.72 -22.53 -22.90
CA GLY A 55 0.81 -22.75 -21.76
C GLY A 55 1.34 -22.33 -20.39
N GLU A 56 2.62 -21.96 -20.26
CA GLU A 56 3.16 -21.48 -18.98
C GLU A 56 3.09 -19.96 -18.90
N TYR A 57 2.17 -19.47 -18.08
CA TYR A 57 2.03 -18.07 -17.71
C TYR A 57 2.46 -17.90 -16.26
N MET A 58 3.49 -17.08 -16.06
CA MET A 58 3.97 -16.68 -14.74
C MET A 58 3.48 -15.27 -14.48
N GLN A 59 2.90 -15.03 -13.31
CA GLN A 59 2.58 -13.69 -12.83
C GLN A 59 3.07 -13.52 -11.40
N TYR A 60 3.45 -12.30 -11.08
CA TYR A 60 3.86 -11.89 -9.75
C TYR A 60 3.27 -10.52 -9.43
N LEU A 61 2.86 -10.38 -8.17
CA LEU A 61 2.18 -9.20 -7.66
C LEU A 61 2.82 -8.79 -6.34
N SER A 62 3.26 -7.54 -6.28
CA SER A 62 3.79 -6.90 -5.08
C SER A 62 2.93 -5.68 -4.75
N LYS A 63 2.59 -5.50 -3.47
CA LYS A 63 1.86 -4.33 -2.96
C LYS A 63 2.59 -3.76 -1.75
N VAL A 64 2.87 -2.46 -1.77
CA VAL A 64 3.67 -1.81 -0.72
C VAL A 64 3.10 -0.43 -0.36
N CYS A 65 3.34 -0.02 0.88
CA CYS A 65 3.21 1.38 1.29
C CYS A 65 4.43 2.16 0.75
N LEU A 66 4.21 3.37 0.23
CA LEU A 66 5.26 4.19 -0.38
C LEU A 66 5.24 5.63 0.12
N ARG A 67 6.44 6.16 0.38
CA ARG A 67 6.76 7.55 0.67
C ARG A 67 7.61 8.09 -0.48
N LEU A 68 7.01 8.85 -1.39
CA LEU A 68 7.74 9.60 -2.42
C LEU A 68 8.34 10.88 -1.84
#